data_AF-A0A7S3PB85-F1
#
_entry.id   AF-A0A7S3PB85-F1
#
_cell.length_a   1.000
_cell.length_b   1.000
_cell.length_c   1.000
_cell.angle_alpha   90.00
_cell.angle_beta   90.00
_cell.angle_gamma   90.00
#
_symmetry.space_group_name_H-M   'P 1'
#
loop_
_entity.id
_entity.type
_entity.pdbx_description
1 polymer ?
#
loop_
_entity_poly.entity_id
_entity_poly.type
_entity_poly.pdbx_seq_one_letter_code
_entity_poly.pdbx_strand_id
1 'polypeptide(L)'
;AYPPYDFSCPIVDSIEGVTHALRTTEYDDRNEQFQRIAKALGIRRPRNHTFSRVNFEYAVMSKRKLTWFVEQGYVTGWDDARFPTVRGVVRRGINIAALRSFMYEQGASRAVVNMVWHKFWALNKKEIDNNAKRYMAIGSTDRVTLTITNGPS
;
A
#
# COMPACT_ATOMS: atom_id res chain seq x y z
N ALA A 1 11.63 -2.06 31.61
CA ALA A 1 12.32 -1.91 30.32
C ALA A 1 11.50 -2.60 29.24
N TYR A 2 11.47 -2.08 28.01
CA TYR A 2 10.77 -2.72 26.88
C TYR A 2 11.77 -3.57 26.07
N PRO A 3 11.39 -4.79 25.64
CA PRO A 3 12.27 -5.63 24.84
C PRO A 3 12.50 -5.01 23.45
N PRO A 4 13.72 -5.13 22.88
CA PRO A 4 13.96 -4.73 21.51
C PRO A 4 13.21 -5.65 20.53
N TYR A 5 12.94 -5.13 19.34
CA TYR A 5 12.25 -5.87 18.26
C TYR A 5 12.87 -7.25 18.00
N ASP A 6 14.21 -7.32 17.92
CA ASP A 6 14.91 -8.56 17.58
C ASP A 6 14.82 -9.63 18.67
N PHE A 7 14.53 -9.24 19.92
CA PHE A 7 14.28 -10.19 21.03
C PHE A 7 12.82 -10.60 21.13
N SER A 8 11.89 -9.67 20.89
CA SER A 8 10.46 -9.96 21.03
C SER A 8 9.90 -10.80 19.87
N CYS A 9 10.33 -10.56 18.63
CA CYS A 9 9.78 -11.24 17.45
C CYS A 9 9.86 -12.78 17.50
N PRO A 10 11.01 -13.43 17.80
CA PRO A 10 11.09 -14.89 17.86
C PRO A 10 10.16 -15.50 18.91
N ILE A 11 10.00 -14.82 20.05
CA ILE A 11 9.19 -15.26 21.17
C ILE A 11 7.70 -15.17 20.80
N VAL A 12 7.26 -14.02 20.30
CA VAL A 12 5.87 -13.79 19.91
C VAL A 12 5.46 -14.72 18.76
N ASP A 13 6.27 -14.80 17.69
CA ASP A 13 5.97 -15.69 16.56
C ASP A 13 5.92 -17.17 17.01
N SER A 14 6.75 -17.58 17.96
CA SER A 14 6.69 -18.93 18.54
C SER A 14 5.39 -19.17 19.31
N ILE A 15 5.05 -18.27 20.25
CA ILE A 15 3.87 -18.37 21.13
C ILE A 15 2.57 -18.36 20.33
N GLU A 16 2.48 -17.51 19.32
CA GLU A 16 1.27 -17.36 18.49
C GLU A 16 1.07 -18.50 17.47
N GLY A 17 1.98 -19.47 17.41
CA GLY A 17 1.79 -20.59 16.48
C GLY A 17 2.17 -20.27 15.02
N VAL A 18 2.84 -19.14 14.74
CA VAL A 18 3.35 -18.77 13.40
C VAL A 18 4.25 -19.85 12.80
N THR A 19 3.88 -20.39 11.64
CA THR A 19 4.68 -21.43 10.94
C THR A 19 5.71 -20.81 10.00
N HIS A 20 5.31 -19.76 9.27
CA HIS A 20 6.11 -19.04 8.29
C HIS A 20 6.06 -17.54 8.62
N ALA A 21 7.18 -17.00 9.09
CA ALA A 21 7.34 -15.58 9.37
C ALA A 21 7.78 -14.87 8.08
N LEU A 22 6.83 -14.16 7.45
CA LEU A 22 7.09 -13.39 6.24
C LEU A 22 7.57 -11.98 6.61
N ARG A 23 8.74 -11.57 6.14
CA ARG A 23 9.34 -10.25 6.43
C ARG A 23 9.96 -9.63 5.17
N THR A 24 10.24 -8.33 5.20
CA THR A 24 10.96 -7.71 4.08
C THR A 24 12.43 -8.12 4.06
N THR A 25 13.06 -8.12 2.89
CA THR A 25 14.50 -8.41 2.72
C THR A 25 15.42 -7.48 3.51
N GLU A 26 14.91 -6.32 3.94
CA GLU A 26 15.63 -5.38 4.84
C GLU A 26 16.00 -6.00 6.19
N TYR A 27 15.39 -7.13 6.56
CA TYR A 27 15.66 -7.85 7.81
C TYR A 27 16.47 -9.14 7.60
N ASP A 28 16.99 -9.39 6.39
CA ASP A 28 17.69 -10.65 6.08
C ASP A 28 18.88 -10.92 7.03
N ASP A 29 19.66 -9.90 7.35
CA ASP A 29 20.82 -10.00 8.25
C ASP A 29 20.42 -10.39 9.69
N ARG A 30 19.15 -10.22 10.07
CA ARG A 30 18.63 -10.53 11.41
C ARG A 30 18.10 -11.95 11.52
N ASN A 31 17.96 -12.67 10.41
CA ASN A 31 17.42 -14.02 10.40
C ASN A 31 18.25 -14.98 11.26
N GLU A 32 19.58 -14.85 11.24
CA GLU A 32 20.43 -15.68 12.07
C GLU A 32 20.21 -15.41 13.57
N GLN A 33 20.14 -14.12 13.94
CA GLN A 33 19.85 -13.71 15.33
C GLN A 33 18.50 -14.25 15.80
N PHE A 34 17.46 -14.13 14.98
CA PHE A 34 16.12 -14.66 15.26
C PHE A 34 16.16 -16.16 15.58
N GLN A 35 16.84 -16.95 14.75
CA GLN A 35 16.94 -18.40 14.92
C GLN A 35 17.81 -18.78 16.13
N ARG A 36 18.87 -18.02 16.41
CA ARG A 36 19.72 -18.22 17.59
C ARG A 36 18.94 -17.98 18.88
N ILE A 37 18.14 -16.91 18.96
CA ILE A 37 17.30 -16.62 20.14
C ILE A 37 16.27 -17.73 20.35
N ALA A 38 15.56 -18.13 19.30
CA ALA A 38 14.56 -19.19 19.40
C ALA A 38 15.19 -20.53 19.84
N LYS A 39 16.39 -20.85 19.32
CA LYS A 39 17.15 -22.04 19.75
C LYS A 39 17.59 -21.95 21.22
N ALA A 40 18.11 -20.81 21.65
CA ALA A 40 18.61 -20.62 23.01
C ALA A 40 17.48 -20.74 24.05
N LEU A 41 16.28 -20.28 23.72
CA LEU A 41 15.11 -20.37 24.59
C LEU A 41 14.40 -21.73 24.52
N GLY A 42 14.85 -22.65 23.66
CA GLY A 42 14.20 -23.96 23.48
C GLY A 42 12.77 -23.88 22.94
N ILE A 43 12.42 -22.77 22.29
CA ILE A 43 11.08 -22.52 21.75
C ILE A 43 10.98 -22.99 20.30
N ARG A 44 9.74 -23.04 19.79
CA ARG A 44 9.50 -23.37 18.40
C ARG A 44 10.17 -22.33 17.50
N ARG A 45 10.68 -22.79 16.35
CA ARG A 45 11.43 -21.97 15.40
C ARG A 45 10.63 -21.78 14.11
N PRO A 46 9.89 -20.66 13.97
CA PRO A 46 9.23 -20.31 12.71
C PRO A 46 10.23 -20.26 11.55
N ARG A 47 9.77 -20.61 10.34
CA ARG A 47 10.57 -20.46 9.12
C ARG A 47 10.51 -19.02 8.65
N ASN A 48 11.66 -18.36 8.51
CA ASN A 48 11.72 -17.01 7.99
C ASN A 48 11.74 -17.05 6.46
N HIS A 49 10.82 -16.33 5.83
CA HIS A 49 10.83 -16.10 4.40
C HIS A 49 10.81 -14.61 4.13
N THR A 50 11.66 -14.17 3.21
CA THR A 50 11.79 -12.75 2.91
C THR A 50 11.37 -12.41 1.50
N PHE A 51 10.78 -11.22 1.37
CA PHE A 51 10.28 -10.67 0.13
C PHE A 51 10.65 -9.19 0.01
N SER A 52 10.77 -8.69 -1.20
CA SER A 52 11.04 -7.28 -1.47
C SER A 52 9.83 -6.43 -1.13
N ARG A 53 10.10 -5.26 -0.55
CA ARG A 53 9.12 -4.18 -0.44
C ARG A 53 8.63 -3.70 -1.81
N VAL A 54 7.36 -3.29 -1.87
CA VAL A 54 6.81 -2.57 -3.01
C VAL A 54 7.21 -1.11 -2.91
N ASN A 55 7.81 -0.58 -3.98
CA ASN A 55 8.10 0.84 -4.15
C ASN A 55 7.32 1.38 -5.34
N PHE A 56 7.04 2.68 -5.34
CA PHE A 56 6.36 3.35 -6.43
C PHE A 56 7.23 4.50 -6.97
N GLU A 57 7.27 4.64 -8.29
CA GLU A 57 7.86 5.81 -8.93
C GLU A 57 7.06 7.07 -8.58
N TYR A 58 7.76 8.20 -8.45
CA TYR A 58 7.17 9.50 -8.09
C TYR A 58 6.44 9.53 -6.74
N ALA A 59 6.65 8.53 -5.88
CA ALA A 59 6.06 8.47 -4.57
C ALA A 59 7.09 8.10 -3.50
N VAL A 60 6.88 8.61 -2.29
CA VAL A 60 7.73 8.35 -1.15
C VAL A 60 7.02 7.41 -0.18
N MET A 61 7.67 6.31 0.16
CA MET A 61 7.11 5.29 1.05
C MET A 61 7.60 5.41 2.51
N SER A 62 8.56 6.30 2.78
CA SER A 62 9.11 6.48 4.13
C SER A 62 8.14 7.22 5.03
N LYS A 63 7.76 6.61 6.16
CA LYS A 63 6.92 7.26 7.18
C LYS A 63 7.48 8.61 7.60
N ARG A 64 8.79 8.73 7.84
CA ARG A 64 9.44 9.99 8.23
C ARG A 64 9.20 11.11 7.21
N LYS A 65 9.35 10.82 5.92
CA LYS A 65 9.14 11.81 4.85
C LYS A 65 7.65 12.15 4.68
N LEU A 66 6.76 11.17 4.80
CA LEU A 66 5.31 11.42 4.76
C LEU A 66 4.84 12.25 5.95
N THR A 67 5.36 11.98 7.15
CA THR A 67 5.12 12.81 8.35
C THR A 67 5.53 14.26 8.09
N TRP A 68 6.72 14.48 7.51
CA TRP A 68 7.19 15.82 7.18
C TRP A 68 6.21 16.57 6.25
N PHE A 69 5.67 15.92 5.22
CA PHE A 69 4.66 16.54 4.35
C PHE A 69 3.37 16.94 5.08
N VAL A 70 2.94 16.13 6.07
CA VAL A 70 1.77 16.44 6.90
C VAL A 70 2.08 17.62 7.84
N GLU A 71 3.24 17.59 8.51
CA GLU A 71 3.66 18.64 9.44
C GLU A 71 3.85 20.00 8.76
N GLN A 72 4.32 20.01 7.52
CA GLN A 72 4.47 21.23 6.72
C GLN A 72 3.16 21.72 6.08
N GLY A 73 2.05 20.98 6.22
CA GLY A 73 0.76 21.39 5.66
C GLY A 73 0.65 21.31 4.14
N TYR A 74 1.58 20.63 3.44
CA TYR A 74 1.50 20.41 1.99
C TYR A 74 0.34 19.48 1.60
N VAL A 75 -0.16 18.71 2.56
CA VAL A 75 -1.31 17.82 2.42
C VAL A 75 -2.32 18.03 3.54
N THR A 76 -3.57 17.62 3.30
CA THR A 76 -4.63 17.76 4.31
C THR A 76 -4.46 16.81 5.50
N GLY A 77 -3.68 15.74 5.33
CA GLY A 77 -3.44 14.73 6.35
C GLY A 77 -2.98 13.39 5.78
N TRP A 78 -2.98 12.35 6.62
CA TRP A 78 -2.56 10.99 6.24
C TRP A 78 -3.51 10.28 5.25
N ASP A 79 -4.74 10.78 5.13
CA ASP A 79 -5.77 10.30 4.22
C ASP A 79 -5.88 11.14 2.94
N ASP A 80 -5.00 12.11 2.72
CA ASP A 80 -4.98 12.94 1.50
C ASP A 80 -4.91 12.05 0.25
N ALA A 81 -5.71 12.37 -0.78
CA ALA A 81 -5.81 11.57 -2.00
C ALA A 81 -4.49 11.45 -2.78
N ARG A 82 -3.53 12.36 -2.53
CA ARG A 82 -2.19 12.34 -3.15
C ARG A 82 -1.22 11.41 -2.42
N PHE A 83 -1.53 11.01 -1.20
CA PHE A 83 -0.65 10.15 -0.41
C PHE A 83 -0.71 8.68 -0.85
N PRO A 84 0.43 7.97 -0.86
CA PRO A 84 0.50 6.54 -1.18
C PRO A 84 0.06 5.65 -0.01
N THR A 85 -0.77 6.18 0.91
CA THR A 85 -1.34 5.39 2.01
C THR A 85 -2.58 4.66 1.52
N VAL A 86 -2.91 3.54 2.16
CA VAL A 86 -4.17 2.81 1.86
C VAL A 86 -5.37 3.74 1.97
N ARG A 87 -5.42 4.58 3.02
CA ARG A 87 -6.49 5.57 3.20
C ARG A 87 -6.51 6.63 2.10
N GLY A 88 -5.35 7.14 1.70
CA GLY A 88 -5.23 8.14 0.63
C GLY A 88 -5.71 7.62 -0.72
N VAL A 89 -5.25 6.43 -1.14
CA VAL A 89 -5.68 5.84 -2.41
C VAL A 89 -7.16 5.46 -2.40
N VAL A 90 -7.71 5.00 -1.27
CA VAL A 90 -9.15 4.72 -1.10
C VAL A 90 -9.95 6.02 -1.19
N ARG A 91 -9.51 7.10 -0.54
CA ARG A 91 -10.15 8.43 -0.67
C ARG A 91 -10.09 8.96 -2.10
N ARG A 92 -9.03 8.65 -2.84
CA ARG A 92 -8.89 8.99 -4.26
C ARG A 92 -9.84 8.20 -5.17
N GLY A 93 -10.42 7.10 -4.69
CA GLY A 93 -11.40 6.30 -5.42
C GLY A 93 -10.87 4.97 -5.96
N ILE A 94 -9.85 4.37 -5.32
CA ILE A 94 -9.54 2.96 -5.62
C ILE A 94 -10.58 2.01 -5.01
N ASN A 95 -11.01 1.04 -5.80
CA ASN A 95 -11.78 -0.10 -5.31
C ASN A 95 -10.85 -1.12 -4.63
N ILE A 96 -11.26 -1.63 -3.47
CA ILE A 96 -10.51 -2.64 -2.70
C ILE A 96 -10.24 -3.90 -3.55
N ALA A 97 -11.18 -4.29 -4.42
CA ALA A 97 -10.98 -5.41 -5.34
C ALA A 97 -9.78 -5.19 -6.27
N ALA A 98 -9.69 -4.00 -6.89
CA ALA A 98 -8.56 -3.64 -7.75
C ALA A 98 -7.22 -3.59 -6.98
N LEU A 99 -7.23 -3.07 -5.75
CA LEU A 99 -6.05 -3.07 -4.89
C LEU A 99 -5.55 -4.49 -4.58
N ARG A 100 -6.47 -5.42 -4.30
CA ARG A 100 -6.12 -6.84 -4.07
C ARG A 100 -5.57 -7.49 -5.34
N SER A 101 -6.23 -7.27 -6.48
CA SER A 101 -5.77 -7.78 -7.78
C SER A 101 -4.38 -7.28 -8.13
N PHE A 102 -4.08 -6.00 -7.86
CA PHE A 102 -2.73 -5.46 -8.04
C PHE A 102 -1.69 -6.18 -7.18
N MET A 103 -2.00 -6.46 -5.90
CA MET A 103 -1.09 -7.18 -5.02
C MET A 103 -0.87 -8.64 -5.46
N TYR A 104 -1.91 -9.31 -5.95
CA TYR A 104 -1.79 -10.67 -6.48
C TYR A 104 -0.96 -10.71 -7.77
N GLU A 105 -1.15 -9.76 -8.67
CA GLU A 105 -0.38 -9.67 -9.90
C GLU A 105 1.09 -9.34 -9.63
N GLN A 106 1.37 -8.50 -8.64
CA GLN A 106 2.74 -8.18 -8.24
C GLN A 106 3.47 -9.40 -7.65
N GLY A 107 2.77 -10.19 -6.82
CA GLY A 107 3.32 -11.37 -6.18
C GLY A 107 4.45 -11.09 -5.18
N ALA A 108 4.90 -12.15 -4.51
CA ALA A 108 6.06 -12.10 -3.62
C ALA A 108 7.32 -12.46 -4.40
N SER A 109 8.23 -11.49 -4.56
CA SER A 109 9.57 -11.69 -5.12
C SER A 109 10.62 -11.20 -4.13
N ARG A 110 11.88 -11.61 -4.30
CA ARG A 110 13.02 -11.03 -3.56
C ARG A 110 13.64 -9.83 -4.28
N ALA A 111 13.36 -9.66 -5.57
CA ALA A 111 13.89 -8.57 -6.38
C ALA A 111 13.16 -7.27 -6.06
N VAL A 112 13.89 -6.20 -5.76
CA VAL A 112 13.30 -4.87 -5.54
C VAL A 112 12.78 -4.33 -6.86
N VAL A 113 11.48 -4.04 -6.92
CA VAL A 113 10.81 -3.48 -8.10
C VAL A 113 10.20 -2.13 -7.75
N ASN A 114 10.41 -1.15 -8.65
CA ASN A 114 9.71 0.12 -8.62
C ASN A 114 8.51 0.03 -9.55
N MET A 115 7.33 0.23 -8.99
CA MET A 115 6.06 0.14 -9.71
C MET A 115 5.64 1.52 -10.20
N VAL A 116 5.06 1.56 -11.39
CA VAL A 116 4.52 2.80 -11.94
C VAL A 116 3.01 2.87 -11.67
N TRP A 117 2.52 4.05 -11.31
CA TRP A 117 1.11 4.28 -10.98
C TRP A 117 0.14 3.97 -12.12
N HIS A 118 0.58 4.00 -13.38
CA HIS A 118 -0.30 3.74 -14.54
C HIS A 118 -0.96 2.36 -14.43
N LYS A 119 -0.19 1.33 -14.04
CA LYS A 119 -0.68 -0.05 -13.94
C LYS A 119 -1.70 -0.18 -12.81
N PHE A 120 -1.39 0.43 -11.66
CA PHE A 120 -2.27 0.47 -10.51
C PHE A 120 -3.64 1.09 -10.84
N TRP A 121 -3.66 2.24 -11.52
CA TRP A 121 -4.90 2.90 -11.91
C TRP A 121 -5.60 2.25 -13.10
N ALA A 122 -4.88 1.58 -14.01
CA ALA A 122 -5.47 0.81 -15.09
C ALA A 122 -6.29 -0.37 -14.56
N LEU A 123 -5.78 -1.10 -13.56
CA LEU A 123 -6.54 -2.15 -12.88
C LEU A 123 -7.79 -1.60 -12.19
N ASN A 124 -7.67 -0.44 -11.53
CA ASN A 124 -8.82 0.21 -10.91
C ASN A 124 -9.87 0.63 -11.95
N LYS A 125 -9.45 1.17 -13.09
CA LYS A 125 -10.35 1.54 -14.19
C LYS A 125 -11.12 0.31 -14.70
N LYS A 126 -10.43 -0.81 -14.92
CA LYS A 126 -11.07 -2.07 -15.35
C LYS A 126 -12.12 -2.56 -14.35
N GLU A 127 -11.84 -2.44 -13.06
CA GLU A 127 -12.78 -2.84 -12.00
C GLU A 127 -14.00 -1.90 -11.92
N ILE A 128 -13.77 -0.59 -12.00
CA ILE A 128 -14.84 0.42 -11.88
C ILE A 128 -15.74 0.44 -13.12
N ASP A 129 -15.21 0.21 -14.32
CA ASP A 129 -15.97 0.34 -15.58
C ASP A 129 -17.19 -0.61 -15.64
N ASN A 130 -17.10 -1.78 -15.03
CA ASN A 130 -18.20 -2.74 -14.94
C ASN A 130 -19.40 -2.20 -14.14
N ASN A 131 -19.14 -1.40 -13.09
CA ASN A 131 -20.15 -0.96 -12.14
C ASN A 131 -20.43 0.55 -12.18
N ALA A 132 -19.64 1.32 -12.93
CA ALA A 132 -19.75 2.77 -13.01
C ALA A 132 -21.03 3.19 -13.71
N LYS A 133 -21.85 4.00 -13.04
CA LYS A 133 -22.96 4.72 -13.67
C LYS A 133 -22.39 5.90 -14.44
N ARG A 134 -22.84 6.07 -15.69
CA ARG A 134 -22.37 7.12 -16.59
C ARG A 134 -23.21 8.37 -16.35
N TYR A 135 -22.57 9.47 -16.01
CA TYR A 135 -23.20 10.77 -15.79
C TYR A 135 -22.50 11.83 -16.62
N MET A 136 -23.25 12.84 -17.04
CA MET A 136 -22.68 14.03 -17.67
C MET A 136 -22.35 15.05 -16.59
N ALA A 137 -21.11 15.51 -16.57
CA ALA A 137 -20.66 16.60 -15.72
C ALA A 137 -19.94 17.63 -16.59
N ILE A 138 -20.23 18.90 -16.37
CA ILE A 138 -19.54 20.02 -17.01
C ILE A 138 -18.56 20.57 -15.98
N GLY A 139 -17.29 20.73 -16.37
CA GLY A 139 -16.28 21.35 -15.51
C GLY A 139 -16.74 22.72 -15.03
N SER A 140 -16.35 23.09 -13.80
CA SER A 140 -16.65 24.41 -13.27
C SER A 140 -15.94 25.52 -14.05
N THR A 141 -14.76 25.21 -14.57
CA THR A 141 -13.94 26.09 -15.41
C THR A 141 -14.41 25.98 -16.85
N ASP A 142 -14.51 27.12 -17.55
CA ASP A 142 -14.77 27.21 -19.00
C ASP A 142 -16.12 26.66 -19.49
N ARG A 143 -17.14 26.63 -18.62
CA ARG A 143 -18.51 26.32 -19.05
C ARG A 143 -19.13 27.49 -19.81
N VAL A 144 -19.81 27.18 -20.91
CA VAL A 144 -20.59 28.14 -21.70
C VAL A 144 -22.05 27.75 -21.65
N THR A 145 -22.92 28.72 -21.39
CA THR A 145 -24.37 28.51 -21.44
C THR A 145 -24.81 28.39 -22.89
N LEU A 146 -25.41 27.26 -23.24
CA LEU A 146 -26.01 27.03 -24.55
C LEU A 146 -27.50 27.42 -24.51
N THR A 147 -27.90 28.36 -25.34
CA THR A 147 -29.32 28.70 -25.56
C THR A 147 -29.77 28.11 -26.89
N ILE A 148 -30.79 27.25 -26.85
CA ILE A 148 -31.35 26.62 -28.05
C ILE A 148 -32.59 27.41 -28.47
N THR A 149 -32.59 27.95 -29.68
CA THR A 149 -33.77 28.59 -30.31
C THR A 149 -34.34 27.67 -31.39
N ASN A 150 -35.67 27.55 -31.47
CA ASN A 150 -36.41 26.66 -32.39
C ASN A 150 -36.36 25.15 -32.04
N GLY A 151 -36.37 24.79 -30.75
CA GLY A 151 -36.58 23.40 -30.33
C GLY A 151 -38.02 22.93 -30.56
N PRO A 152 -38.26 21.63 -30.80
CA PRO A 152 -39.62 21.10 -30.92
C PRO A 152 -40.39 21.30 -29.60
N SER A 153 -41.66 21.71 -29.73
CA SER A 153 -42.61 21.87 -28.63
C SER A 153 -42.86 20.56 -27.87
#